data_AF-A0A0G1SNR9-F1
#
_entry.id   AF-A0A0G1SNR9-F1
#
_cell.length_a   1.000
_cell.length_b   1.000
_cell.length_c   1.000
_cell.angle_alpha   90.00
_cell.angle_beta   90.00
_cell.angle_gamma   90.00
#
_symmetry.space_group_name_H-M   'P 1'
#
loop_
_entity.id
_entity.type
_entity.pdbx_description
1 polymer ?
#
loop_
_entity_poly.entity_id
_entity_poly.type
_entity_poly.pdbx_seq_one_letter_code
_entity_poly.pdbx_strand_id
1 'polypeptide(L)'
;MKLEEFFKEAKKDYLSIKPPERVSLYGWLELRDKLDKKVWLHDFVLWFLLRPAFATALAILVLVGFAGGIAVASKNSLPGETLYPVKRVYEDIAAVVTGDNQIKLDARAQEIIILSQKEEESSQRLKESVIEYKISVARFKEKVNEKERIELKEKLKRHKEEFERIYGKTKSQEIKKAIEVTEINGGQVEGESEEGQNGEQDGNR
;
A
#
# COMPACT_ATOMS: atom_id res chain seq x y z
N MET A 1 -51.83 -40.54 -56.06
CA MET A 1 -52.34 -40.28 -54.70
C MET A 1 -51.99 -38.84 -54.34
N LYS A 2 -52.92 -38.04 -53.84
CA LYS A 2 -52.60 -36.64 -53.47
C LYS A 2 -51.75 -36.65 -52.19
N LEU A 3 -50.74 -35.78 -52.11
CA LEU A 3 -49.78 -35.74 -50.99
C LEU A 3 -50.47 -35.63 -49.63
N GLU A 4 -51.58 -34.90 -49.57
CA GLU A 4 -52.41 -34.76 -48.37
C GLU A 4 -53.06 -36.07 -47.91
N GLU A 5 -53.49 -36.93 -48.84
CA GLU A 5 -54.08 -38.23 -48.51
C GLU A 5 -53.03 -39.16 -47.90
N PHE A 6 -51.82 -39.16 -48.48
CA PHE A 6 -50.69 -39.93 -47.95
C PHE A 6 -50.35 -39.52 -46.51
N PHE A 7 -50.26 -38.22 -46.22
CA PHE A 7 -49.98 -37.77 -44.85
C PHE A 7 -51.11 -38.08 -43.87
N LYS A 8 -52.37 -38.05 -44.34
CA LYS A 8 -53.53 -38.38 -43.51
C LYS A 8 -53.54 -39.86 -43.14
N GLU A 9 -53.17 -40.72 -44.08
CA GLU A 9 -53.07 -42.17 -43.89
C GLU A 9 -51.86 -42.53 -43.03
N ALA A 10 -50.68 -41.98 -43.30
CA ALA A 10 -49.47 -42.18 -42.50
C ALA A 10 -49.66 -41.73 -41.04
N LYS A 11 -50.36 -40.61 -40.81
CA LYS A 11 -50.69 -40.15 -39.45
C LYS A 11 -51.63 -41.12 -38.74
N LYS A 12 -52.63 -41.64 -39.45
CA LYS A 12 -53.59 -42.61 -38.90
C LYS A 12 -52.87 -43.91 -38.53
N ASP A 13 -52.00 -44.40 -39.39
CA ASP A 13 -51.19 -45.59 -39.14
C ASP A 13 -50.26 -45.40 -37.95
N TYR A 14 -49.53 -44.28 -37.90
CA TYR A 14 -48.63 -43.97 -36.78
C TYR A 14 -49.36 -43.93 -35.43
N LEU A 15 -50.54 -43.30 -35.37
CA LEU A 15 -51.34 -43.21 -34.15
C LEU A 15 -51.99 -44.56 -33.75
N SER A 16 -52.13 -45.49 -34.69
CA SER A 16 -52.65 -46.83 -34.44
C SER A 16 -51.60 -47.78 -33.83
N ILE A 17 -50.32 -47.45 -33.95
CA ILE A 17 -49.22 -48.22 -33.36
C ILE A 17 -49.26 -48.00 -31.84
N LYS A 18 -49.69 -49.02 -31.10
CA LYS A 18 -49.56 -49.01 -29.65
C LYS A 18 -48.07 -49.02 -29.29
N PRO A 19 -47.61 -48.12 -28.39
CA PRO A 19 -46.24 -48.20 -27.93
C PRO A 19 -46.01 -49.58 -27.29
N PRO A 20 -44.81 -50.17 -27.46
CA PRO A 20 -44.49 -51.41 -26.78
C PRO A 20 -44.64 -51.21 -25.27
N GLU A 21 -45.19 -52.21 -24.58
CA GLU A 21 -45.66 -52.14 -23.18
C GLU A 21 -44.60 -51.59 -22.20
N ARG A 22 -43.33 -51.88 -22.47
CA ARG A 22 -42.18 -51.35 -21.72
C ARG A 22 -42.08 -49.82 -21.75
N VAL A 23 -42.41 -49.19 -22.88
CA VAL A 23 -42.34 -47.73 -23.08
C VAL A 23 -43.52 -47.05 -22.39
N SER A 24 -44.71 -47.66 -22.42
CA SER A 24 -45.88 -47.11 -21.72
C SER A 24 -45.76 -47.21 -20.21
N LEU A 25 -45.12 -48.26 -19.68
CA LEU A 25 -44.97 -48.48 -18.24
C LEU A 25 -43.76 -47.74 -17.65
N TYR A 26 -42.61 -47.77 -18.33
CA TYR A 26 -41.34 -47.33 -17.76
C TYR A 26 -40.60 -46.28 -18.59
N GLY A 27 -41.09 -45.93 -19.78
CA GLY A 27 -40.40 -44.99 -20.68
C GLY A 27 -40.16 -43.62 -20.05
N TRP A 28 -41.12 -43.10 -19.29
CA TRP A 28 -40.98 -41.84 -18.56
C TRP A 28 -40.02 -41.92 -17.37
N LEU A 29 -39.98 -43.07 -16.68
CA LEU A 29 -39.06 -43.32 -15.57
C LEU A 29 -37.61 -43.39 -16.05
N GLU A 30 -37.36 -44.08 -17.17
CA GLU A 30 -36.04 -44.18 -17.78
C GLU A 30 -35.56 -42.82 -18.34
N LEU A 31 -36.46 -42.04 -18.94
CA LEU A 31 -36.13 -40.69 -19.40
C LEU A 31 -35.78 -39.77 -18.23
N ARG A 32 -36.57 -39.82 -17.15
CA ARG A 32 -36.31 -39.06 -15.93
C ARG A 32 -34.96 -39.44 -15.30
N ASP A 33 -34.68 -40.74 -15.16
CA ASP A 33 -33.41 -41.21 -14.58
C ASP A 33 -32.20 -40.76 -15.42
N LYS A 34 -32.33 -40.72 -16.75
CA LYS A 34 -31.28 -40.21 -17.64
C LYS A 34 -31.14 -38.68 -17.60
N LEU A 35 -32.23 -37.93 -17.44
CA LEU A 35 -32.18 -36.47 -17.31
C LEU A 35 -31.63 -36.05 -15.93
N ASP A 36 -32.13 -36.63 -14.84
CA ASP A 36 -31.74 -36.26 -13.47
C ASP A 36 -30.26 -36.52 -13.20
N LYS A 37 -29.69 -37.63 -13.71
CA LYS A 37 -28.26 -37.91 -13.58
C LYS A 37 -27.36 -36.85 -14.22
N LYS A 38 -27.79 -36.28 -15.35
CA LYS A 38 -27.01 -35.27 -16.08
C LYS A 38 -27.07 -33.91 -15.40
N VAL A 39 -28.23 -33.53 -14.84
CA VAL A 39 -28.43 -32.28 -14.10
C VAL A 39 -27.70 -32.33 -12.75
N TRP A 40 -27.80 -33.46 -12.03
CA TRP A 40 -27.14 -33.63 -10.73
C TRP A 40 -25.62 -33.54 -10.82
N LEU A 41 -24.99 -34.15 -11.84
CA LEU A 41 -23.54 -34.06 -12.04
C LEU A 41 -23.09 -32.63 -12.36
N HIS A 42 -23.85 -31.90 -13.19
CA HIS A 42 -23.53 -30.51 -13.53
C HIS A 42 -23.63 -29.61 -12.30
N ASP A 43 -24.73 -29.70 -11.55
CA ASP A 43 -24.97 -28.86 -10.37
C ASP A 43 -24.02 -29.20 -9.21
N PHE A 44 -23.69 -30.48 -9.02
CA PHE A 44 -22.71 -30.92 -8.03
C PHE A 44 -21.30 -30.42 -8.36
N VAL A 45 -20.85 -30.55 -9.61
CA VAL A 45 -19.51 -30.12 -10.04
C VAL A 45 -19.41 -28.59 -10.00
N LEU A 46 -20.42 -27.86 -10.44
CA LEU A 46 -20.45 -26.40 -10.33
C LEU A 46 -20.47 -25.93 -8.88
N TRP A 47 -21.28 -26.55 -8.02
CA TRP A 47 -21.36 -26.19 -6.60
C TRP A 47 -20.07 -26.54 -5.85
N PHE A 48 -19.44 -27.68 -6.14
CA PHE A 48 -18.29 -28.16 -5.38
C PHE A 48 -16.97 -27.52 -5.85
N LEU A 49 -16.83 -27.13 -7.13
CA LEU A 49 -15.60 -26.52 -7.67
C LEU A 49 -15.67 -24.99 -7.78
N LEU A 50 -16.76 -24.40 -8.28
CA LEU A 50 -16.80 -22.94 -8.47
C LEU A 50 -16.99 -22.19 -7.16
N ARG A 51 -17.68 -22.78 -6.18
CA ARG A 51 -17.98 -22.12 -4.91
C ARG A 51 -16.73 -21.88 -4.03
N PRO A 52 -15.80 -22.84 -3.85
CA PRO A 52 -14.56 -22.55 -3.15
C PRO A 52 -13.63 -21.65 -3.96
N ALA A 53 -13.55 -21.78 -5.29
CA ALA A 53 -12.73 -20.92 -6.14
C ALA A 53 -13.22 -19.46 -6.15
N PHE A 54 -14.53 -19.25 -6.15
CA PHE A 54 -15.11 -17.92 -6.05
C PHE A 54 -14.94 -17.34 -4.64
N ALA A 55 -15.10 -18.16 -3.60
CA ALA A 55 -14.85 -17.73 -2.22
C ALA A 55 -13.38 -17.35 -1.99
N THR A 56 -12.42 -18.09 -2.55
CA THR A 56 -11.00 -17.75 -2.45
C THR A 56 -10.67 -16.50 -3.26
N ALA A 57 -11.22 -16.35 -4.48
CA ALA A 57 -11.05 -15.13 -5.27
C ALA A 57 -11.61 -13.89 -4.55
N LEU A 58 -12.80 -14.00 -3.94
CA LEU A 58 -13.38 -12.95 -3.11
C LEU A 58 -12.53 -12.67 -1.87
N ALA A 59 -12.03 -13.71 -1.18
CA ALA A 59 -11.18 -13.54 -0.02
C ALA A 59 -9.87 -12.83 -0.38
N ILE A 60 -9.26 -13.16 -1.52
CA ILE A 60 -8.07 -12.48 -2.04
C ILE A 60 -8.41 -11.02 -2.37
N LEU A 61 -9.52 -10.77 -3.06
CA LEU A 61 -9.93 -9.41 -3.41
C LEU A 61 -10.22 -8.57 -2.18
N VAL A 62 -10.87 -9.15 -1.16
CA VAL A 62 -11.07 -8.51 0.15
C VAL A 62 -9.73 -8.27 0.82
N LEU A 63 -8.82 -9.24 0.89
CA LEU A 63 -7.50 -9.08 1.50
C LEU A 63 -6.66 -8.00 0.81
N VAL A 64 -6.62 -7.98 -0.52
CA VAL A 64 -5.91 -6.97 -1.31
C VAL A 64 -6.57 -5.60 -1.16
N GLY A 65 -7.91 -5.55 -1.21
CA GLY A 65 -8.67 -4.32 -1.00
C GLY A 65 -8.50 -3.74 0.41
N PHE A 66 -8.53 -4.59 1.43
CA PHE A 66 -8.32 -4.20 2.83
C PHE A 66 -6.88 -3.77 3.07
N ALA A 67 -5.90 -4.52 2.56
CA ALA A 67 -4.49 -4.17 2.69
C ALA A 67 -4.17 -2.84 1.98
N GLY A 68 -4.70 -2.63 0.77
CA GLY A 68 -4.56 -1.37 0.04
C GLY A 68 -5.23 -0.21 0.77
N GLY A 69 -6.46 -0.42 1.27
CA GLY A 69 -7.20 0.59 2.02
C GLY A 69 -6.50 1.00 3.33
N ILE A 70 -6.00 0.03 4.10
CA ILE A 70 -5.26 0.28 5.34
C ILE A 70 -3.94 1.00 5.04
N ALA A 71 -3.21 0.60 3.99
CA ALA A 71 -1.96 1.27 3.61
C ALA A 71 -2.21 2.74 3.26
N VAL A 72 -3.24 3.05 2.46
CA VAL A 72 -3.61 4.43 2.11
C VAL A 72 -4.05 5.22 3.35
N ALA A 73 -4.89 4.64 4.21
CA ALA A 73 -5.33 5.28 5.44
C ALA A 73 -4.16 5.56 6.42
N SER A 74 -3.15 4.68 6.45
CA SER A 74 -1.97 4.86 7.31
C SER A 74 -1.04 5.99 6.85
N LYS A 75 -1.08 6.42 5.58
CA LYS A 75 -0.12 7.43 5.05
C LYS A 75 -0.11 8.73 5.84
N ASN A 76 -1.28 9.15 6.32
CA ASN A 76 -1.44 10.39 7.09
C ASN A 76 -1.37 10.17 8.60
N SER A 77 -1.08 8.94 9.05
CA SER A 77 -1.01 8.67 10.48
C SER A 77 0.20 9.36 11.11
N LEU A 78 0.00 9.89 12.31
CA LEU A 78 0.99 10.58 13.12
C LEU A 78 1.48 9.67 14.26
N PRO A 79 2.65 9.96 14.86
CA PRO A 79 3.13 9.24 16.04
C PRO A 79 2.04 9.13 17.11
N GLY A 80 1.85 7.93 17.65
CA GLY A 80 0.83 7.64 18.65
C GLY A 80 -0.57 7.36 18.09
N GLU A 81 -0.79 7.42 16.77
CA GLU A 81 -2.04 6.99 16.15
C GLU A 81 -2.02 5.49 15.82
N THR A 82 -3.20 4.84 15.83
CA THR A 82 -3.35 3.39 15.69
C THR A 82 -2.69 2.80 14.44
N LEU A 83 -2.73 3.52 13.32
CA LEU A 83 -2.18 3.07 12.04
C LEU A 83 -0.71 3.46 11.83
N TYR A 84 -0.08 4.14 12.79
CA TYR A 84 1.30 4.58 12.68
C TYR A 84 2.31 3.43 12.52
N PRO A 85 2.19 2.29 13.23
CA PRO A 85 3.08 1.15 12.99
C PRO A 85 2.99 0.63 11.54
N VAL A 86 1.81 0.66 10.94
CA VAL A 86 1.62 0.23 9.54
C VAL A 86 2.31 1.19 8.58
N LYS A 87 2.19 2.51 8.83
CA LYS A 87 2.92 3.54 8.07
C LYS A 87 4.43 3.29 8.10
N ARG A 88 5.00 2.98 9.27
CA ARG A 88 6.43 2.67 9.44
C ARG A 88 6.87 1.48 8.60
N VAL A 89 6.12 0.38 8.66
CA VAL A 89 6.42 -0.81 7.86
C VAL A 89 6.34 -0.49 6.36
N TYR A 90 5.34 0.27 5.93
CA TYR A 90 5.21 0.68 4.54
C TYR A 90 6.40 1.53 4.09
N GLU A 91 6.84 2.51 4.88
CA GLU A 91 8.00 3.33 4.57
C GLU A 91 9.31 2.54 4.56
N ASP A 92 9.45 1.56 5.45
CA ASP A 92 10.60 0.65 5.48
C ASP A 92 10.68 -0.16 4.18
N ILE A 93 9.54 -0.75 3.74
CA ILE A 93 9.45 -1.48 2.49
C ILE A 93 9.70 -0.54 1.30
N ALA A 94 9.08 0.63 1.29
CA ALA A 94 9.22 1.60 0.21
C ALA A 94 10.69 2.01 0.04
N ALA A 95 11.38 2.37 1.13
CA ALA A 95 12.79 2.76 1.07
C ALA A 95 13.69 1.63 0.57
N VAL A 96 13.40 0.37 0.91
CA VAL A 96 14.16 -0.79 0.41
C VAL A 96 13.89 -1.05 -1.06
N VAL A 97 12.62 -0.98 -1.49
CA VAL A 97 12.22 -1.28 -2.87
C VAL A 97 12.70 -0.20 -3.84
N THR A 98 12.60 1.08 -3.47
CA THR A 98 13.04 2.19 -4.32
C THR A 98 14.53 2.47 -4.20
N GLY A 99 15.18 1.97 -3.14
CA GLY A 99 16.53 2.38 -2.75
C GLY A 99 16.60 3.80 -2.20
N ASP A 100 15.45 4.49 -2.05
CA ASP A 100 15.41 5.87 -1.61
C ASP A 100 15.29 5.96 -0.09
N ASN A 101 16.44 6.15 0.56
CA ASN A 101 16.51 6.36 2.00
C ASN A 101 15.94 7.72 2.45
N GLN A 102 15.62 8.63 1.53
CA GLN A 102 15.06 9.95 1.83
C GLN A 102 13.57 9.88 2.20
N ILE A 103 12.86 8.81 1.81
CA ILE A 103 11.43 8.62 2.10
C ILE A 103 11.13 8.80 3.60
N LYS A 104 11.96 8.20 4.45
CA LYS A 104 11.79 8.28 5.91
C LYS A 104 12.09 9.67 6.45
N LEU A 105 13.13 10.33 5.91
CA LEU A 105 13.52 11.68 6.30
C LEU A 105 12.38 12.68 6.02
N ASP A 106 11.81 12.61 4.82
CA ASP A 106 10.69 13.46 4.41
C ASP A 106 9.44 13.18 5.24
N ALA A 107 9.16 11.90 5.51
CA ALA A 107 8.03 11.51 6.35
C ALA A 107 8.13 12.11 7.76
N ARG A 108 9.31 12.08 8.38
CA ARG A 108 9.54 12.72 9.69
C ARG A 108 9.40 14.24 9.61
N ALA A 109 9.92 14.89 8.56
CA ALA A 109 9.77 16.33 8.39
C ALA A 109 8.30 16.74 8.27
N GLN A 110 7.51 16.00 7.49
CA GLN A 110 6.07 16.23 7.34
C GLN A 110 5.31 16.02 8.64
N GLU A 111 5.68 15.02 9.46
CA GLU A 111 5.08 14.82 10.77
C GLU A 111 5.30 16.02 11.70
N ILE A 112 6.52 16.57 11.73
CA ILE A 112 6.84 17.80 12.48
C ILE A 112 5.97 18.97 12.00
N ILE A 113 5.82 19.13 10.68
CA ILE A 113 5.01 20.19 10.08
C ILE A 113 3.54 20.07 10.48
N ILE A 114 2.97 18.86 10.42
CA ILE A 114 1.56 18.63 10.74
C ILE A 114 1.31 18.78 12.25
N LEU A 115 2.18 18.21 13.08
CA LEU A 115 2.02 18.23 14.53
C LEU A 115 2.15 19.64 15.09
N SER A 116 3.05 20.46 14.55
CA SER A 116 3.22 21.85 14.98
C SER A 116 2.05 22.77 14.64
N GLN A 117 1.20 22.38 13.70
CA GLN A 117 -0.02 23.12 13.37
C GLN A 117 -1.22 22.71 14.24
N LYS A 118 -1.12 21.62 15.01
CA LYS A 118 -2.16 21.15 15.94
C LYS A 118 -1.80 21.57 17.36
N GLU A 119 -2.50 22.56 17.91
CA GLU A 119 -2.05 23.32 19.10
C GLU A 119 -2.13 22.57 20.46
N GLU A 120 -3.02 21.58 20.67
CA GLU A 120 -3.35 21.16 22.04
C GLU A 120 -2.90 19.75 22.49
N GLU A 121 -2.55 18.82 21.59
CA GLU A 121 -2.18 17.42 21.95
C GLU A 121 -0.80 16.97 21.46
N SER A 122 -0.05 17.86 20.82
CA SER A 122 1.07 17.48 19.95
C SER A 122 2.46 17.57 20.59
N SER A 123 2.65 18.15 21.78
CA SER A 123 3.99 18.44 22.34
C SER A 123 4.90 17.21 22.42
N GLN A 124 4.41 16.10 22.99
CA GLN A 124 5.21 14.89 23.16
C GLN A 124 5.46 14.17 21.82
N ARG A 125 4.42 14.09 20.97
CA ARG A 125 4.50 13.52 19.62
C ARG A 125 5.44 14.33 18.72
N LEU A 126 5.41 15.65 18.85
CA LEU A 126 6.28 16.58 18.14
C LEU A 126 7.73 16.39 18.58
N LYS A 127 7.98 16.31 19.88
CA LYS A 127 9.31 16.00 20.41
C LYS A 127 9.83 14.66 19.88
N GLU A 128 8.99 13.63 19.84
CA GLU A 128 9.32 12.32 19.27
C GLU A 128 9.68 12.44 17.78
N SER A 129 8.83 13.09 16.97
CA SER A 129 9.12 13.32 15.55
C SER A 129 10.43 14.08 15.32
N VAL A 130 10.77 15.06 16.16
CA VAL A 130 12.05 15.79 16.07
C VAL A 130 13.25 14.89 16.37
N ILE A 131 13.14 14.02 17.38
CA ILE A 131 14.19 13.03 17.69
C ILE A 131 14.35 12.06 16.52
N GLU A 132 13.26 11.53 15.98
CA GLU A 132 13.32 10.60 14.86
C GLU A 132 13.82 11.25 13.58
N TYR A 133 13.50 12.53 13.36
CA TYR A 133 14.05 13.33 12.26
C TYR A 133 15.58 13.41 12.38
N LYS A 134 16.10 13.75 13.57
CA LYS A 134 17.55 13.76 13.85
C LYS A 134 18.21 12.41 13.54
N ILE A 135 17.59 11.32 13.98
CA ILE A 135 18.09 9.96 13.71
C ILE A 135 18.10 9.66 12.20
N SER A 136 17.04 10.07 11.49
CA SER A 136 16.91 9.85 10.05
C SER A 136 17.96 10.62 9.26
N VAL A 137 18.23 11.87 9.63
CA VAL A 137 19.32 12.69 9.04
C VAL A 137 20.68 12.02 9.25
N ALA A 138 20.99 11.60 10.49
CA ALA A 138 22.26 10.96 10.81
C ALA A 138 22.46 9.64 10.02
N ARG A 139 21.42 8.79 9.98
CA ARG A 139 21.44 7.53 9.23
C ARG A 139 21.59 7.75 7.74
N PHE A 140 20.95 8.79 7.19
CA PHE A 140 21.11 9.13 5.78
C PHE A 140 22.56 9.56 5.51
N LYS A 141 23.14 10.45 6.33
CA LYS A 141 24.52 10.94 6.19
C LYS A 141 25.59 9.82 6.20
N GLU A 142 25.36 8.75 6.95
CA GLU A 142 26.28 7.59 7.01
C GLU A 142 26.25 6.72 5.75
N LYS A 143 25.13 6.67 5.03
CA LYS A 143 24.88 5.66 3.97
C LYS A 143 25.02 6.20 2.55
N VAL A 144 25.46 7.44 2.37
CA VAL A 144 25.29 8.17 1.12
C VAL A 144 26.57 8.49 0.37
N ASN A 145 26.47 8.39 -0.95
CA ASN A 145 27.50 8.83 -1.89
C ASN A 145 27.47 10.36 -2.11
N GLU A 146 28.44 10.91 -2.84
CA GLU A 146 28.58 12.37 -3.02
C GLU A 146 27.36 13.02 -3.69
N LYS A 147 26.74 12.34 -4.66
CA LYS A 147 25.53 12.84 -5.32
C LYS A 147 24.35 12.91 -4.36
N GLU A 148 24.15 11.86 -3.57
CA GLU A 148 23.11 11.80 -2.54
C GLU A 148 23.35 12.80 -1.39
N ARG A 149 24.62 13.18 -1.12
CA ARG A 149 24.94 14.26 -0.18
C ARG A 149 24.46 15.62 -0.67
N ILE A 150 24.58 15.92 -1.96
CA ILE A 150 24.05 17.16 -2.55
C ILE A 150 22.52 17.18 -2.43
N GLU A 151 21.86 16.08 -2.79
CA GLU A 151 20.40 15.96 -2.67
C GLU A 151 19.93 16.09 -1.21
N LEU A 152 20.68 15.52 -0.25
CA LEU A 152 20.41 15.71 1.18
C LEU A 152 20.50 17.17 1.58
N LYS A 153 21.56 17.89 1.17
CA LYS A 153 21.74 19.31 1.50
C LYS A 153 20.56 20.14 1.00
N GLU A 154 20.14 19.92 -0.24
CA GLU A 154 18.98 20.61 -0.79
C GLU A 154 17.69 20.30 -0.03
N LYS A 155 17.49 19.04 0.39
CA LYS A 155 16.34 18.66 1.23
C LYS A 155 16.38 19.30 2.61
N LEU A 156 17.52 19.26 3.28
CA LEU A 156 17.69 19.89 4.60
C LEU A 156 17.44 21.39 4.52
N LYS A 157 17.88 22.05 3.44
CA LYS A 157 17.57 23.46 3.18
C LYS A 157 16.07 23.70 3.06
N ARG A 158 15.35 22.91 2.24
CA ARG A 158 13.89 23.00 2.11
C ARG A 158 13.16 22.77 3.45
N HIS A 159 13.60 21.77 4.22
CA HIS A 159 13.03 21.49 5.54
C HIS A 159 13.28 22.65 6.52
N LYS A 160 14.48 23.25 6.48
CA LYS A 160 14.82 24.41 7.29
C LYS A 160 13.86 25.57 7.03
N GLU A 161 13.67 25.93 5.77
CA GLU A 161 12.77 27.02 5.36
C GLU A 161 11.34 26.80 5.86
N GLU A 162 10.82 25.57 5.75
CA GLU A 162 9.49 25.22 6.28
C GLU A 162 9.42 25.26 7.80
N PHE A 163 10.43 24.75 8.50
CA PHE A 163 10.48 24.79 9.96
C PHE A 163 10.60 26.24 10.48
N GLU A 164 11.38 27.11 9.83
CA GLU A 164 11.46 28.53 10.17
C GLU A 164 10.10 29.23 10.01
N ARG A 165 9.40 28.96 8.91
CA ARG A 165 8.05 29.49 8.66
C ARG A 165 7.07 29.09 9.76
N ILE A 166 7.15 27.85 10.23
CA ILE A 166 6.30 27.32 11.31
C ILE A 166 6.72 27.87 12.67
N TYR A 167 8.02 27.97 12.93
CA TYR A 167 8.55 28.54 14.15
C TYR A 167 8.13 30.00 14.31
N GLY A 168 8.08 30.75 13.21
CA GLY A 168 7.55 32.12 13.18
C GLY A 168 6.15 32.25 13.78
N LYS A 169 5.30 31.22 13.58
CA LYS A 169 3.91 31.17 14.06
C LYS A 169 3.78 30.57 15.47
N THR A 170 4.44 29.43 15.70
CA THR A 170 4.24 28.61 16.90
C THR A 170 5.19 28.95 18.04
N LYS A 171 6.39 29.47 17.73
CA LYS A 171 7.50 29.71 18.67
C LYS A 171 7.88 28.49 19.53
N SER A 172 7.59 27.27 19.05
CA SER A 172 7.90 26.02 19.75
C SER A 172 9.41 25.74 19.79
N GLN A 173 9.91 25.31 20.95
CA GLN A 173 11.32 24.93 21.13
C GLN A 173 11.68 23.65 20.36
N GLU A 174 10.73 22.76 20.14
CA GLU A 174 10.89 21.53 19.37
C GLU A 174 11.17 21.86 17.90
N ILE A 175 10.47 22.85 17.33
CA ILE A 175 10.74 23.32 15.97
C ILE A 175 12.11 23.98 15.87
N LYS A 176 12.52 24.75 16.90
CA LYS A 176 13.87 25.31 16.95
C LYS A 176 14.94 24.20 16.91
N LYS A 177 14.74 23.10 17.63
CA LYS A 177 15.64 21.92 17.58
C LYS A 177 15.65 21.26 16.21
N ALA A 178 14.50 21.21 15.52
CA ALA A 178 14.44 20.67 14.16
C ALA A 178 15.25 21.52 13.17
N ILE A 179 15.18 22.86 13.30
CA ILE A 179 16.02 23.80 12.53
C ILE A 179 17.50 23.56 12.81
N GLU A 180 17.90 23.46 14.08
CA GLU A 180 19.30 23.21 14.46
C GLU A 180 19.84 21.91 13.84
N VAL A 181 19.03 20.85 13.80
CA VAL A 181 19.39 19.58 13.12
C VAL A 181 19.69 19.81 11.63
N THR A 182 18.93 20.66 10.95
CA THR A 182 19.19 20.98 9.53
C THR A 182 20.46 21.81 9.35
N GLU A 183 20.78 22.72 10.28
CA GLU A 183 21.97 23.57 10.20
C GLU A 183 23.25 22.78 10.44
N ILE A 184 23.29 21.97 11.51
CA ILE A 184 24.43 21.13 11.86
C ILE A 184 24.75 20.17 10.71
N ASN A 185 23.73 19.61 10.05
CA ASN A 185 23.94 18.59 9.03
C ASN A 185 23.98 19.13 7.60
N GLY A 186 23.46 20.34 7.36
CA GLY A 186 23.54 21.04 6.07
C GLY A 186 24.79 21.89 5.90
N GLY A 187 25.32 22.47 6.98
CA GLY A 187 26.46 23.40 6.96
C GLY A 187 27.85 22.77 7.13
N GLN A 188 27.95 21.50 7.53
CA GLN A 188 29.24 20.87 7.88
C GLN A 188 30.13 20.46 6.69
N VAL A 189 29.97 21.07 5.51
CA VAL A 189 30.81 20.79 4.33
C VAL A 189 31.46 22.08 3.77
N GLU A 190 31.23 23.24 4.37
CA GLU A 190 31.82 24.51 3.91
C GLU A 190 32.72 25.21 4.95
N GLY A 191 33.30 24.47 5.91
CA GLY A 191 34.02 25.10 7.03
C GLY A 191 35.23 24.38 7.61
N GLU A 192 35.89 23.48 6.86
CA GLU A 192 37.21 22.95 7.27
C GLU A 192 38.21 23.04 6.10
N SER A 193 38.50 24.25 5.66
CA SER A 193 39.78 24.58 5.02
C SER A 193 39.85 26.08 4.86
N GLU A 194 40.45 26.73 5.84
CA GLU A 194 41.24 27.97 5.78
C GLU A 194 41.06 28.76 7.08
N GLU A 195 41.96 28.51 8.04
CA GLU A 195 42.57 29.57 8.84
C GLU A 195 43.78 29.02 9.63
N GLY A 196 44.98 29.42 9.18
CA GLY A 196 45.95 30.00 10.11
C GLY A 196 47.05 29.11 10.70
N GLN A 197 47.88 28.46 9.88
CA GLN A 197 49.31 28.35 10.24
C GLN A 197 50.06 29.55 9.63
N ASN A 198 50.06 30.66 10.37
CA ASN A 198 51.15 31.62 10.33
C ASN A 198 51.12 32.46 11.61
N GLY A 199 51.99 32.07 12.54
CA GLY A 199 52.32 32.80 13.76
C GLY A 199 53.79 32.49 14.05
N GLU A 200 54.65 33.28 13.43
CA GLU A 200 56.09 33.18 13.46
C GLU A 200 56.67 33.69 14.80
N GLN A 201 57.81 33.12 15.18
CA GLN A 201 58.82 33.61 16.13
C GLN A 201 58.52 33.55 17.64
N ASP A 202 59.22 32.62 18.30
CA ASP A 202 59.92 32.94 19.55
C ASP A 202 61.31 32.28 19.56
N GLY A 203 62.23 32.95 20.26
CA GLY A 203 63.66 33.05 19.97
C GLY A 203 64.53 31.80 20.11
N ASN A 204 65.63 31.80 19.36
CA ASN A 204 66.84 31.12 19.79
C ASN A 204 68.11 31.73 19.17
N ARG A 205 68.99 32.20 20.06
CA ARG A 205 70.44 32.44 19.94
C ARG A 205 70.95 33.61 19.10
#